data_AF-A0A7C2LB86-F1
#
_entry.id   AF-A0A7C2LB86-F1
#
_cell.length_a   1.000
_cell.length_b   1.000
_cell.length_c   1.000
_cell.angle_alpha   90.00
_cell.angle_beta   90.00
_cell.angle_gamma   90.00
#
_symmetry.space_group_name_H-M   'P 1'
#
loop_
_entity.id
_entity.type
_entity.pdbx_description
1 polymer ?
#
loop_
_entity_poly.entity_id
_entity_poly.type
_entity_poly.pdbx_seq_one_letter_code
_entity_poly.pdbx_strand_id
1 'polypeptide(L)'
;MAEAAAAAARGRPPRTGVIIREILSRSAGPLSVHDIYTWMKVLYRELFPRERPPGYEQVRKYVDALRKLGLVQVVGEAPASNPNLRDRRLHALTPFGASPESDPYWRDPWGALYRGELPQPPGAGAGGGGGGGFGPRPGGGAAAAVEEGGRARARRGEGRRRAARPAAEAERPAARREVGAADLVEAALSGGVGLEEAADLLARLFQADFASTYSALRGAAERWERGRLDELLEAVGRAGGQALFDAARRYLEREAEAGRVPREAAETLISVASIVPDPGERAYSLISQMLDAGF
;
A
#
# COMPACT_ATOMS: atom_id res chain seq x y z
N MET A 1 -0.68 -8.49 9.30
CA MET A 1 -1.37 -9.75 8.92
C MET A 1 -0.83 -10.98 9.60
N ALA A 2 0.49 -11.08 9.78
CA ALA A 2 1.14 -12.23 10.42
C ALA A 2 0.54 -12.55 11.80
N GLU A 3 0.20 -11.55 12.63
CA GLU A 3 -0.39 -11.79 13.95
C GLU A 3 -1.85 -12.27 13.87
N ALA A 4 -2.66 -11.73 12.95
CA ALA A 4 -4.04 -12.19 12.73
C ALA A 4 -4.09 -13.61 12.14
N ALA A 5 -3.20 -13.91 11.18
CA ALA A 5 -3.04 -15.25 10.62
C ALA A 5 -2.51 -16.24 11.67
N ALA A 6 -1.53 -15.84 12.50
CA ALA A 6 -1.04 -16.66 13.60
C ALA A 6 -2.07 -16.88 14.71
N ALA A 7 -3.02 -15.94 14.88
CA ALA A 7 -4.14 -16.08 15.78
C ALA A 7 -5.22 -17.03 15.19
N ALA A 8 -5.49 -16.93 13.88
CA ALA A 8 -6.34 -17.87 13.15
C ALA A 8 -5.80 -19.30 13.22
N ALA A 9 -4.48 -19.50 13.08
CA ALA A 9 -3.84 -20.81 13.27
C ALA A 9 -4.03 -21.38 14.70
N ARG A 10 -4.20 -20.52 15.70
CA ARG A 10 -4.48 -20.89 17.10
C ARG A 10 -5.99 -21.02 17.39
N GLY A 11 -6.85 -20.80 16.41
CA GLY A 11 -8.30 -20.87 16.54
C GLY A 11 -8.89 -19.84 17.50
N ARG A 12 -8.18 -18.74 17.79
CA ARG A 12 -8.65 -17.67 18.68
C ARG A 12 -8.45 -16.31 18.03
N PRO A 13 -9.44 -15.42 18.06
CA PRO A 13 -9.30 -14.10 17.48
C PRO A 13 -8.29 -13.28 18.29
N PRO A 14 -7.48 -12.44 17.62
CA PRO A 14 -6.63 -11.49 18.32
C PRO A 14 -7.51 -10.45 19.06
N ARG A 15 -6.90 -9.71 19.99
CA ARG A 15 -7.61 -8.66 20.74
C ARG A 15 -8.17 -7.60 19.79
N THR A 16 -9.32 -7.03 20.14
CA THR A 16 -10.03 -6.04 19.29
C THR A 16 -9.12 -4.89 18.84
N GLY A 17 -8.26 -4.37 19.72
CA GLY A 17 -7.31 -3.32 19.36
C GLY A 17 -6.33 -3.74 18.25
N VAL A 18 -5.80 -4.96 18.29
CA VAL A 18 -4.92 -5.50 17.25
C VAL A 18 -5.63 -5.60 15.90
N ILE A 19 -6.91 -5.99 15.90
CA ILE A 19 -7.71 -6.04 14.66
C ILE A 19 -7.94 -4.63 14.12
N ILE A 20 -8.23 -3.65 14.98
CA ILE A 20 -8.39 -2.24 14.58
C ILE A 20 -7.09 -1.72 13.96
N ARG A 21 -5.92 -2.01 14.55
CA ARG A 21 -4.62 -1.66 13.97
C ARG A 21 -4.47 -2.20 12.56
N GLU A 22 -4.73 -3.50 12.37
CA GLU A 22 -4.58 -4.16 11.08
C GLU A 22 -5.52 -3.57 10.01
N ILE A 23 -6.76 -3.26 10.39
CA ILE A 23 -7.74 -2.61 9.50
C ILE A 23 -7.21 -1.23 9.10
N LEU A 24 -6.79 -0.41 10.07
CA LEU A 24 -6.30 0.95 9.80
C LEU A 24 -4.96 0.99 9.08
N SER A 25 -4.08 -0.01 9.24
CA SER A 25 -2.80 -0.07 8.55
C SER A 25 -2.93 -0.45 7.08
N ARG A 26 -4.01 -1.16 6.74
CA ARG A 26 -4.30 -1.62 5.36
C ARG A 26 -5.27 -0.71 4.63
N SER A 27 -6.04 0.08 5.37
CA SER A 27 -6.95 1.04 4.76
C SER A 27 -6.12 2.10 4.07
N ALA A 28 -6.38 2.29 2.78
CA ALA A 28 -5.65 3.27 2.00
C ALA A 28 -6.03 4.73 2.36
N GLY A 29 -7.08 4.92 3.15
CA GLY A 29 -7.49 6.21 3.70
C GLY A 29 -8.06 6.08 5.11
N PRO A 30 -8.42 7.20 5.75
CA PRO A 30 -8.93 7.19 7.10
C PRO A 30 -10.35 6.63 7.16
N LEU A 31 -10.65 5.90 8.24
CA LEU A 31 -11.90 5.16 8.37
C LEU A 31 -12.77 5.71 9.51
N SER A 32 -14.09 5.68 9.33
CA SER A 32 -15.01 5.91 10.44
C SER A 32 -15.09 4.68 11.35
N VAL A 33 -15.56 4.87 12.59
CA VAL A 33 -15.82 3.74 13.51
C VAL A 33 -16.76 2.70 12.90
N HIS A 34 -17.72 3.15 12.08
CA HIS A 34 -18.64 2.27 11.38
C HIS A 34 -17.93 1.43 10.32
N ASP A 35 -17.04 2.01 9.54
CA ASP A 35 -16.28 1.29 8.51
C ASP A 35 -15.36 0.25 9.17
N ILE A 36 -14.68 0.63 10.25
CA ILE A 36 -13.87 -0.30 11.06
C ILE A 36 -14.72 -1.47 11.56
N TYR A 37 -15.93 -1.20 12.08
CA TYR A 37 -16.85 -2.24 12.53
C TYR A 37 -17.29 -3.17 11.39
N THR A 38 -17.61 -2.62 10.21
CA THR A 38 -18.01 -3.40 9.04
C THR A 38 -16.88 -4.30 8.55
N TRP A 39 -15.67 -3.78 8.42
CA TRP A 39 -14.47 -4.57 8.10
C TRP A 39 -14.21 -5.67 9.13
N MET A 40 -14.37 -5.36 10.41
CA MET A 40 -14.21 -6.34 11.48
C MET A 40 -15.21 -7.50 11.37
N LYS A 41 -16.48 -7.24 10.99
CA LYS A 41 -17.46 -8.31 10.76
C LYS A 41 -17.03 -9.24 9.63
N VAL A 42 -16.50 -8.69 8.53
CA VAL A 42 -16.01 -9.46 7.39
C VAL A 42 -14.85 -10.37 7.84
N LEU A 43 -13.86 -9.80 8.53
CA LEU A 43 -12.71 -10.56 9.05
C LEU A 43 -13.12 -11.67 10.03
N TYR A 44 -14.08 -11.42 10.93
CA TYR A 44 -14.58 -12.45 11.84
C TYR A 44 -15.29 -13.58 11.10
N ARG A 45 -16.11 -13.25 10.10
CA ARG A 45 -16.82 -14.26 9.30
C ARG A 45 -15.84 -15.17 8.55
N GLU A 46 -14.75 -14.60 8.03
CA GLU A 46 -13.77 -15.32 7.21
C GLU A 46 -12.74 -16.08 8.03
N LEU A 47 -12.16 -15.43 9.04
CA LEU A 47 -11.02 -15.98 9.80
C LEU A 47 -11.43 -16.66 11.11
N PHE A 48 -12.60 -16.31 11.66
CA PHE A 48 -13.06 -16.77 12.97
C PHE A 48 -14.54 -17.16 12.94
N PRO A 49 -14.98 -18.08 12.06
CA PRO A 49 -16.40 -18.35 11.80
C PRO A 49 -17.19 -18.86 13.02
N ARG A 50 -16.51 -19.34 14.07
CA ARG A 50 -17.11 -19.81 15.32
C ARG A 50 -17.21 -18.73 16.40
N GLU A 51 -16.63 -17.55 16.17
CA GLU A 51 -16.51 -16.48 17.14
C GLU A 51 -17.44 -15.33 16.78
N ARG A 52 -18.03 -14.71 17.81
CA ARG A 52 -18.88 -13.55 17.61
C ARG A 52 -18.03 -12.28 17.49
N PRO A 53 -18.18 -11.47 16.43
CA PRO A 53 -17.49 -10.18 16.35
C PRO A 53 -17.94 -9.25 17.49
N PRO A 54 -17.08 -8.35 17.96
CA PRO A 54 -17.46 -7.35 18.95
C PRO A 54 -18.57 -6.44 18.41
N GLY A 55 -19.45 -5.97 19.29
CA GLY A 55 -20.52 -5.06 18.92
C GLY A 55 -19.99 -3.67 18.54
N TYR A 56 -20.79 -2.89 17.81
CA TYR A 56 -20.43 -1.51 17.40
C TYR A 56 -20.02 -0.63 18.60
N GLU A 57 -20.77 -0.69 19.70
CA GLU A 57 -20.44 0.07 20.92
C GLU A 57 -19.10 -0.32 21.53
N GLN A 58 -18.73 -1.60 21.45
CA GLN A 58 -17.43 -2.07 21.92
C GLN A 58 -16.31 -1.54 21.03
N VAL A 59 -16.48 -1.59 19.70
CA VAL A 59 -15.53 -1.01 18.73
C VAL A 59 -15.37 0.49 18.98
N ARG A 60 -16.47 1.23 19.15
CA ARG A 60 -16.46 2.67 19.47
C ARG A 60 -15.67 2.98 20.73
N LYS A 61 -15.90 2.24 21.82
CA LYS A 61 -15.17 2.40 23.09
C LYS A 61 -13.68 2.12 22.91
N TYR A 62 -13.33 1.08 22.14
CA TYR A 62 -11.92 0.77 21.83
C TYR A 62 -11.26 1.89 21.04
N VAL A 63 -11.89 2.40 19.98
CA VAL A 63 -11.33 3.52 19.19
C VAL A 63 -11.11 4.76 20.06
N ASP A 64 -12.03 5.09 20.98
CA ASP A 64 -11.82 6.20 21.91
C ASP A 64 -10.65 5.97 22.87
N ALA A 65 -10.46 4.73 23.37
CA ALA A 65 -9.31 4.38 24.20
C ALA A 65 -7.99 4.53 23.44
N LEU A 66 -7.93 3.99 22.22
CA LEU A 66 -6.76 4.07 21.34
C LEU A 66 -6.42 5.52 21.00
N ARG A 67 -7.44 6.37 20.83
CA ARG A 67 -7.26 7.81 20.62
C ARG A 67 -6.66 8.51 21.84
N LYS A 68 -7.13 8.19 23.04
CA LYS A 68 -6.57 8.72 24.30
C LYS A 68 -5.13 8.30 24.53
N LEU A 69 -4.73 7.13 24.03
CA LEU A 69 -3.36 6.63 24.05
C LEU A 69 -2.48 7.22 22.92
N GLY A 70 -3.03 8.07 22.04
CA GLY A 70 -2.28 8.63 20.93
C GLY A 70 -1.91 7.61 19.84
N LEU A 71 -2.55 6.44 19.81
CA LEU A 71 -2.33 5.41 18.77
C LEU A 71 -3.11 5.72 17.49
N VAL A 72 -4.25 6.37 17.65
CA VAL A 72 -5.17 6.74 16.57
C VAL A 72 -5.49 8.22 16.69
N GLN A 73 -5.57 8.92 15.58
CA GLN A 73 -5.96 10.33 15.53
C GLN A 73 -7.18 10.55 14.64
N VAL A 74 -7.93 11.62 14.92
CA VAL A 74 -8.99 12.08 14.04
C VAL A 74 -8.35 12.96 12.97
N VAL A 75 -8.51 12.61 11.69
CA VAL A 75 -7.91 13.33 10.57
C VAL A 75 -8.93 14.07 9.70
N GLY A 76 -10.21 13.91 9.98
CA GLY A 76 -11.27 14.59 9.25
C GLY A 76 -12.67 14.19 9.70
N GLU A 77 -13.65 14.75 9.01
CA GLU A 77 -15.07 14.44 9.16
C GLU A 77 -15.66 14.12 7.79
N ALA A 78 -16.52 13.11 7.73
CA ALA A 78 -17.28 12.74 6.55
C ALA A 78 -18.78 12.92 6.81
N PRO A 79 -19.58 13.26 5.79
CA PRO A 79 -21.01 13.39 5.94
C PRO A 79 -21.61 12.10 6.48
N ALA A 80 -22.54 12.24 7.42
CA ALA A 80 -23.34 11.14 7.88
C ALA A 80 -24.09 10.48 6.70
N SER A 81 -24.23 9.16 6.72
CA SER A 81 -25.03 8.44 5.71
C SER A 81 -26.53 8.76 5.82
N ASN A 82 -26.94 9.29 6.97
CA ASN A 82 -28.29 9.75 7.24
C ASN A 82 -28.21 11.18 7.81
N PRO A 83 -28.96 12.15 7.27
CA PRO A 83 -28.92 13.55 7.71
C PRO A 83 -29.27 13.77 9.19
N ASN A 84 -29.92 12.80 9.84
CA ASN A 84 -30.24 12.85 11.27
C ASN A 84 -29.13 12.32 12.20
N LEU A 85 -28.03 11.82 11.63
CA LEU A 85 -26.88 11.34 12.39
C LEU A 85 -25.78 12.40 12.38
N ARG A 86 -24.94 12.41 13.43
CA ARG A 86 -23.77 13.30 13.48
C ARG A 86 -22.75 12.88 12.42
N ASP A 87 -22.00 13.87 11.94
CA ASP A 87 -20.89 13.65 11.02
C ASP A 87 -19.92 12.59 11.54
N ARG A 88 -19.42 11.79 10.60
CA ARG A 88 -18.57 10.65 10.87
C ARG A 88 -17.13 11.12 10.99
N ARG A 89 -16.58 11.06 12.20
CA ARG A 89 -15.15 11.27 12.43
C ARG A 89 -14.35 10.18 11.73
N LEU A 90 -13.35 10.59 10.95
CA LEU A 90 -12.43 9.71 10.24
C LEU A 90 -11.15 9.55 11.05
N HIS A 91 -10.69 8.32 11.18
CA HIS A 91 -9.60 7.92 12.05
C HIS A 91 -8.46 7.31 11.24
N ALA A 92 -7.22 7.63 11.61
CA ALA A 92 -6.01 7.06 11.04
C ALA A 92 -5.00 6.71 12.14
N LEU A 93 -4.03 5.84 11.83
CA LEU A 93 -2.90 5.59 12.70
C LEU A 93 -2.05 6.84 12.86
N THR A 94 -1.54 7.07 14.07
CA THR A 94 -0.43 8.01 14.29
C THR A 94 0.90 7.33 13.96
N PRO A 95 2.00 8.09 13.78
CA PRO A 95 3.34 7.48 13.67
C PRO A 95 3.67 6.55 14.84
N PHE A 96 3.27 6.93 16.06
CA PHE A 96 3.43 6.09 17.25
C PHE A 96 2.57 4.82 17.19
N GLY A 97 1.29 4.92 16.79
CA GLY A 97 0.41 3.77 16.65
C GLY A 97 0.82 2.77 15.57
N ALA A 98 1.62 3.20 14.58
CA ALA A 98 2.23 2.33 13.57
C ALA A 98 3.54 1.68 14.05
N SER A 99 4.14 2.15 15.14
CA SER A 99 5.42 1.65 15.64
C SER A 99 5.28 0.30 16.37
N PRO A 100 6.28 -0.60 16.29
CA PRO A 100 6.29 -1.85 17.05
C PRO A 100 6.28 -1.65 18.58
N GLU A 101 6.83 -0.53 19.06
CA GLU A 101 6.82 -0.17 20.49
C GLU A 101 5.40 -0.02 21.04
N SER A 102 4.44 0.26 20.16
CA SER A 102 3.05 0.44 20.56
C SER A 102 2.27 -0.86 20.76
N ASP A 103 2.83 -2.01 20.39
CA ASP A 103 2.20 -3.34 20.44
C ASP A 103 1.49 -3.67 21.77
N PRO A 104 2.08 -3.39 22.96
CA PRO A 104 1.42 -3.66 24.23
C PRO A 104 0.10 -2.89 24.39
N TYR A 105 0.07 -1.63 23.92
CA TYR A 105 -1.10 -0.75 24.03
C TYR A 105 -2.25 -1.19 23.12
N TRP A 106 -1.94 -1.81 21.97
CA TRP A 106 -2.95 -2.40 21.09
C TRP A 106 -3.59 -3.65 21.69
N ARG A 107 -2.84 -4.42 22.47
CA ARG A 107 -3.32 -5.65 23.11
C ARG A 107 -4.19 -5.37 24.34
N ASP A 108 -3.86 -4.33 25.10
CA ASP A 108 -4.57 -3.95 26.33
C ASP A 108 -4.66 -2.41 26.50
N PRO A 109 -5.50 -1.72 25.69
CA PRO A 109 -5.59 -0.27 25.73
C PRO A 109 -6.19 0.25 27.04
N TRP A 110 -7.08 -0.52 27.67
CA TRP A 110 -7.66 -0.13 28.95
C TRP A 110 -6.66 -0.26 30.09
N GLY A 111 -5.90 -1.35 30.15
CA GLY A 111 -4.83 -1.49 31.13
C GLY A 111 -3.83 -0.34 31.04
N ALA A 112 -3.42 0.03 29.82
CA ALA A 112 -2.52 1.16 29.62
C ALA A 112 -3.10 2.51 30.12
N LEU A 113 -4.36 2.79 29.79
CA LEU A 113 -5.03 4.02 30.23
C LEU A 113 -5.16 4.10 31.75
N TYR A 114 -5.55 3.00 32.40
CA TYR A 114 -5.84 3.00 33.84
C TYR A 114 -4.61 2.75 34.71
N ARG A 115 -3.52 2.18 34.19
CA ARG A 115 -2.23 2.09 34.91
C ARG A 115 -1.44 3.41 34.89
N GLY A 116 -1.91 4.43 34.17
CA GLY A 116 -1.21 5.70 34.00
C GLY A 116 0.02 5.58 33.09
N GLU A 117 0.13 4.49 32.32
CA GLU A 117 1.18 4.24 31.33
C GLU A 117 0.89 5.02 30.04
N LEU A 118 0.60 6.32 30.16
CA LEU A 118 0.41 7.15 28.98
C LEU A 118 1.75 7.24 28.25
N PRO A 119 1.82 6.77 26.99
CA PRO A 119 3.06 6.84 26.23
C PRO A 119 3.43 8.31 26.07
N GLN A 120 4.65 8.68 26.46
CA GLN A 120 5.18 9.98 26.09
C GLN A 120 5.48 9.93 24.59
N PRO A 121 4.85 10.76 23.75
CA PRO A 121 5.08 10.71 22.32
C PRO A 121 6.56 10.99 22.04
N PRO A 122 7.20 10.21 21.15
CA PRO A 122 8.60 10.43 20.78
C PRO A 122 8.74 11.85 20.23
N GLY A 123 9.47 12.70 20.95
CA GLY A 123 9.63 14.13 20.63
C GLY A 123 9.00 15.11 21.62
N ALA A 124 8.22 14.67 22.61
CA ALA A 124 7.79 15.53 23.74
C ALA A 124 8.90 15.74 24.79
N GLY A 125 10.16 15.83 24.33
CA GLY A 125 11.27 16.27 25.15
C GLY A 125 11.08 17.73 25.53
N ALA A 126 10.79 17.96 26.82
CA ALA A 126 11.04 19.20 27.55
C ALA A 126 10.51 20.49 26.90
N GLY A 127 9.20 20.65 26.84
CA GLY A 127 8.54 21.90 26.43
C GLY A 127 7.32 22.25 27.26
N GLY A 128 7.54 22.61 28.54
CA GLY A 128 6.76 23.59 29.32
C GLY A 128 5.23 23.54 29.41
N GLY A 129 4.75 23.32 30.64
CA GLY A 129 3.45 23.76 31.14
C GLY A 129 2.84 22.76 32.11
N GLY A 130 2.68 22.99 33.41
CA GLY A 130 3.02 24.09 34.31
C GLY A 130 2.54 23.65 35.70
N GLY A 131 3.35 23.86 36.74
CA GLY A 131 2.99 23.43 38.09
C GLY A 131 4.14 23.45 39.10
N GLY A 132 4.45 24.64 39.59
CA GLY A 132 4.91 24.87 40.97
C GLY A 132 6.34 24.47 41.36
N GLY A 133 7.15 25.48 41.66
CA GLY A 133 7.89 25.48 42.93
C GLY A 133 9.41 25.30 42.87
N PHE A 134 10.09 26.43 43.14
CA PHE A 134 11.33 26.58 43.92
C PHE A 134 12.63 25.92 43.44
N GLY A 135 13.61 26.79 43.15
CA GLY A 135 15.03 26.56 43.45
C GLY A 135 16.01 26.94 42.33
N PRO A 136 16.83 28.00 42.49
CA PRO A 136 17.84 28.36 41.52
C PRO A 136 19.21 27.75 41.89
N ARG A 137 19.99 27.33 40.88
CA ARG A 137 21.46 27.43 40.93
C ARG A 137 22.10 27.41 39.54
N PRO A 138 23.17 28.19 39.28
CA PRO A 138 23.76 28.41 37.97
C PRO A 138 25.11 27.69 37.76
N GLY A 139 25.56 27.66 36.50
CA GLY A 139 26.92 27.33 36.04
C GLY A 139 26.84 26.83 34.59
N GLY A 140 27.24 27.58 33.55
CA GLY A 140 28.62 27.89 33.16
C GLY A 140 29.17 26.70 32.34
N GLY A 141 29.72 26.78 31.13
CA GLY A 141 30.17 27.82 30.20
C GLY A 141 31.05 27.11 29.13
N ALA A 142 31.46 27.85 28.07
CA ALA A 142 32.44 27.53 27.01
C ALA A 142 32.01 26.50 25.92
N ALA A 143 32.03 26.76 24.60
CA ALA A 143 32.93 27.45 23.66
C ALA A 143 34.12 26.59 23.14
N ALA A 144 34.06 26.21 21.85
CA ALA A 144 35.15 25.99 20.87
C ALA A 144 34.49 25.44 19.57
N ALA A 145 34.57 25.99 18.35
CA ALA A 145 35.64 26.54 17.50
C ALA A 145 36.38 25.49 16.63
N VAL A 146 36.45 25.81 15.32
CA VAL A 146 37.40 25.36 14.23
C VAL A 146 37.21 23.90 13.71
N GLU A 147 37.38 23.46 12.45
CA GLU A 147 38.11 23.80 11.19
C GLU A 147 37.28 23.26 9.97
N GLU A 148 37.18 23.81 8.77
CA GLU A 148 38.13 24.17 7.68
C GLU A 148 38.91 22.99 7.01
N GLY A 149 38.70 22.82 5.69
CA GLY A 149 39.49 21.96 4.78
C GLY A 149 38.70 20.82 4.12
N GLY A 150 38.75 20.53 2.82
CA GLY A 150 39.66 20.98 1.77
C GLY A 150 39.24 20.43 0.38
N ARG A 151 39.84 21.05 -0.64
CA ARG A 151 39.67 20.77 -2.08
C ARG A 151 40.29 19.43 -2.49
N ALA A 152 39.69 18.75 -3.48
CA ALA A 152 40.45 17.85 -4.36
C ALA A 152 39.93 17.89 -5.80
N ARG A 153 40.87 18.15 -6.71
CA ARG A 153 40.75 18.31 -8.16
C ARG A 153 41.62 17.22 -8.78
N ALA A 154 41.12 16.35 -9.66
CA ALA A 154 41.97 15.50 -10.51
C ALA A 154 41.22 15.05 -11.78
N ARG A 155 41.64 15.54 -12.96
CA ARG A 155 42.35 14.82 -14.05
C ARG A 155 41.41 14.01 -14.97
N ARG A 156 41.08 14.44 -16.20
CA ARG A 156 41.86 14.48 -17.46
C ARG A 156 42.63 13.18 -17.79
N GLY A 157 42.26 12.60 -18.94
CA GLY A 157 42.94 11.58 -19.76
C GLY A 157 41.88 11.01 -20.71
N GLU A 158 41.69 11.45 -21.96
CA GLU A 158 42.58 11.56 -23.12
C GLU A 158 43.14 10.21 -23.62
N GLY A 159 42.43 9.64 -24.61
CA GLY A 159 43.02 9.12 -25.84
C GLY A 159 43.51 7.67 -25.85
N ARG A 160 42.74 6.76 -26.48
CA ARG A 160 43.30 5.73 -27.36
C ARG A 160 42.43 5.50 -28.59
N ARG A 161 42.93 6.02 -29.71
CA ARG A 161 42.60 5.61 -31.08
C ARG A 161 43.10 4.17 -31.30
N ARG A 162 42.24 3.28 -31.76
CA ARG A 162 42.58 2.08 -32.56
C ARG A 162 41.54 2.03 -33.67
N ALA A 163 41.91 2.50 -34.87
CA ALA A 163 42.48 1.68 -35.94
C ALA A 163 41.43 0.71 -36.49
N ALA A 164 40.79 1.20 -37.55
CA ALA A 164 39.87 0.48 -38.41
C ALA A 164 40.55 -0.72 -39.07
N ARG A 165 39.80 -1.82 -39.22
CA ARG A 165 40.03 -2.80 -40.27
C ARG A 165 38.67 -3.18 -40.87
N PRO A 166 38.53 -3.14 -42.22
CA PRO A 166 37.28 -3.45 -42.89
C PRO A 166 37.22 -4.95 -43.17
N ALA A 167 36.08 -5.57 -42.88
CA ALA A 167 35.67 -6.81 -43.49
C ALA A 167 34.17 -6.69 -43.74
N ALA A 168 33.85 -6.33 -44.97
CA ALA A 168 32.52 -6.37 -45.52
C ALA A 168 32.09 -7.84 -45.58
N GLU A 169 31.34 -8.28 -44.58
CA GLU A 169 30.48 -9.44 -44.69
C GLU A 169 29.08 -8.91 -44.42
N ALA A 170 28.28 -8.89 -45.48
CA ALA A 170 26.94 -8.33 -45.49
C ALA A 170 26.03 -9.17 -44.57
N GLU A 171 26.00 -8.83 -43.28
CA GLU A 171 24.96 -9.22 -42.35
C GLU A 171 23.64 -8.70 -42.92
N ARG A 172 22.89 -9.60 -43.57
CA ARG A 172 21.46 -9.39 -43.76
C ARG A 172 20.90 -9.10 -42.37
N PRO A 173 20.24 -7.96 -42.13
CA PRO A 173 19.67 -7.67 -40.83
C PRO A 173 18.71 -8.81 -40.51
N ALA A 174 19.08 -9.64 -39.52
CA ALA A 174 18.18 -10.63 -38.97
C ALA A 174 16.91 -9.85 -38.63
N ALA A 175 15.79 -10.23 -39.27
CA ALA A 175 14.51 -9.58 -39.06
C ALA A 175 14.31 -9.46 -37.55
N ARG A 176 14.36 -8.23 -37.02
CA ARG A 176 14.15 -7.98 -35.60
C ARG A 176 12.75 -8.50 -35.31
N ARG A 177 12.67 -9.67 -34.67
CA ARG A 177 11.39 -10.17 -34.17
C ARG A 177 10.88 -9.12 -33.21
N GLU A 178 9.73 -8.54 -33.53
CA GLU A 178 9.02 -7.68 -32.59
C GLU A 178 8.73 -8.54 -31.37
N VAL A 179 9.28 -8.15 -30.23
CA VAL A 179 9.03 -8.82 -28.95
C VAL A 179 7.58 -8.52 -28.58
N GLY A 180 6.73 -9.53 -28.59
CA GLY A 180 5.32 -9.38 -28.25
C GLY A 180 5.09 -9.23 -26.75
N ALA A 181 3.90 -8.80 -26.35
CA ALA A 181 3.52 -8.73 -24.93
C ALA A 181 3.67 -10.08 -24.22
N ALA A 182 3.34 -11.19 -24.90
CA ALA A 182 3.49 -12.55 -24.36
C ALA A 182 4.95 -12.90 -24.06
N ASP A 183 5.88 -12.60 -24.97
CA ASP A 183 7.30 -12.84 -24.76
C ASP A 183 7.83 -12.05 -23.56
N LEU A 184 7.35 -10.81 -23.41
CA LEU A 184 7.78 -9.93 -22.34
C LEU A 184 7.23 -10.33 -20.96
N VAL A 185 5.97 -10.76 -20.90
CA VAL A 185 5.38 -11.34 -19.68
C VAL A 185 6.13 -12.62 -19.27
N GLU A 186 6.39 -13.52 -20.21
CA GLU A 186 7.14 -14.76 -19.93
C GLU A 186 8.58 -14.47 -19.50
N ALA A 187 9.26 -13.52 -20.14
CA ALA A 187 10.60 -13.11 -19.75
C ALA A 187 10.64 -12.49 -18.34
N ALA A 188 9.60 -11.71 -17.98
CA ALA A 188 9.48 -11.14 -16.64
C ALA A 188 9.28 -12.23 -15.57
N LEU A 189 8.32 -13.13 -15.79
CA LEU A 189 7.94 -14.17 -14.82
C LEU A 189 9.02 -15.24 -14.66
N SER A 190 9.80 -15.52 -15.70
CA SER A 190 10.96 -16.42 -15.65
C SER A 190 12.21 -15.79 -15.03
N GLY A 191 12.22 -14.47 -14.81
CA GLY A 191 13.39 -13.73 -14.32
C GLY A 191 14.46 -13.49 -15.40
N GLY A 192 14.11 -13.62 -16.68
CA GLY A 192 14.98 -13.31 -17.82
C GLY A 192 15.17 -11.80 -18.04
N VAL A 193 14.29 -10.97 -17.47
CA VAL A 193 14.35 -9.50 -17.47
C VAL A 193 14.11 -9.01 -16.04
N GLY A 194 14.72 -7.89 -15.65
CA GLY A 194 14.48 -7.29 -14.34
C GLY A 194 13.02 -6.87 -14.17
N LEU A 195 12.44 -7.10 -12.98
CA LEU A 195 11.02 -6.84 -12.70
C LEU A 195 10.59 -5.41 -13.05
N GLU A 196 11.37 -4.40 -12.65
CA GLU A 196 11.07 -2.99 -12.91
C GLU A 196 11.15 -2.65 -14.41
N GLU A 197 12.14 -3.20 -15.12
CA GLU A 197 12.27 -3.01 -16.57
C GLU A 197 11.10 -3.66 -17.34
N ALA A 198 10.73 -4.88 -16.94
CA ALA A 198 9.56 -5.55 -17.49
C ALA A 198 8.27 -4.77 -17.17
N ALA A 199 8.12 -4.25 -15.96
CA ALA A 199 6.97 -3.47 -15.55
C ALA A 199 6.79 -2.20 -16.40
N ASP A 200 7.87 -1.44 -16.62
CA ASP A 200 7.86 -0.25 -17.47
C ASP A 200 7.46 -0.57 -18.92
N LEU A 201 7.99 -1.67 -19.47
CA LEU A 201 7.67 -2.11 -20.83
C LEU A 201 6.22 -2.57 -20.95
N LEU A 202 5.71 -3.36 -19.99
CA LEU A 202 4.31 -3.77 -19.95
C LEU A 202 3.37 -2.57 -19.77
N ALA A 203 3.71 -1.60 -18.91
CA ALA A 203 2.89 -0.41 -18.75
C ALA A 203 2.73 0.37 -20.06
N ARG A 204 3.79 0.48 -20.87
CA ARG A 204 3.72 1.07 -22.22
C ARG A 204 2.90 0.23 -23.18
N LEU A 205 3.05 -1.10 -23.14
CA LEU A 205 2.27 -2.00 -23.98
C LEU A 205 0.77 -1.95 -23.64
N PHE A 206 0.40 -1.90 -22.36
CA PHE A 206 -0.99 -1.70 -21.94
C PHE A 206 -1.58 -0.38 -22.42
N GLN A 207 -0.79 0.69 -22.47
CA GLN A 207 -1.23 1.98 -23.00
C GLN A 207 -1.43 1.93 -24.52
N ALA A 208 -0.60 1.19 -25.24
CA ALA A 208 -0.67 1.04 -26.69
C ALA A 208 -1.78 0.08 -27.14
N ASP A 209 -1.86 -1.10 -26.52
CA ASP A 209 -2.83 -2.15 -26.80
C ASP A 209 -3.15 -2.95 -25.53
N PHE A 210 -4.13 -2.44 -24.79
CA PHE A 210 -4.57 -3.04 -23.54
C PHE A 210 -5.09 -4.48 -23.75
N ALA A 211 -5.86 -4.72 -24.81
CA ALA A 211 -6.54 -6.00 -25.02
C ALA A 211 -5.54 -7.13 -25.29
N SER A 212 -4.57 -6.89 -26.19
CA SER A 212 -3.52 -7.87 -26.49
C SER A 212 -2.65 -8.15 -25.27
N THR A 213 -2.23 -7.08 -24.56
CA THR A 213 -1.38 -7.21 -23.36
C THR A 213 -2.09 -7.93 -22.22
N TYR A 214 -3.37 -7.63 -21.99
CA TYR A 214 -4.19 -8.31 -20.99
C TYR A 214 -4.42 -9.79 -21.34
N SER A 215 -4.63 -10.12 -22.62
CA SER A 215 -4.76 -11.51 -23.06
C SER A 215 -3.47 -12.32 -22.81
N ALA A 216 -2.30 -11.72 -23.09
CA ALA A 216 -1.01 -12.33 -22.78
C ALA A 216 -0.83 -12.59 -21.27
N LEU A 217 -1.18 -11.60 -20.45
CA LEU A 217 -1.14 -11.68 -19.00
C LEU A 217 -2.09 -12.78 -18.46
N ARG A 218 -3.31 -12.87 -18.98
CA ARG A 218 -4.28 -13.92 -18.64
C ARG A 218 -3.76 -15.31 -18.97
N GLY A 219 -3.15 -15.49 -20.14
CA GLY A 219 -2.52 -16.76 -20.52
C GLY A 219 -1.36 -17.13 -19.59
N ALA A 220 -0.61 -16.16 -19.09
CA ALA A 220 0.44 -16.40 -18.10
C ALA A 220 -0.12 -16.74 -16.72
N ALA A 221 -1.26 -16.16 -16.32
CA ALA A 221 -1.91 -16.43 -15.04
C ALA A 221 -2.33 -17.91 -14.87
N GLU A 222 -2.57 -18.63 -15.97
CA GLU A 222 -2.87 -20.06 -15.96
C GLU A 222 -1.63 -20.96 -15.73
N ARG A 223 -0.43 -20.44 -16.03
CA ARG A 223 0.83 -21.20 -16.01
C ARG A 223 1.70 -20.92 -14.80
N TRP A 224 1.63 -19.69 -14.29
CA TRP A 224 2.55 -19.18 -13.28
C TRP A 224 1.92 -19.15 -11.89
N GLU A 225 2.78 -19.24 -10.87
CA GLU A 225 2.36 -19.11 -9.48
C GLU A 225 1.79 -17.70 -9.22
N ARG A 226 0.66 -17.65 -8.51
CA ARG A 226 -0.07 -16.39 -8.29
C ARG A 226 0.79 -15.31 -7.63
N GLY A 227 1.66 -15.66 -6.69
CA GLY A 227 2.55 -14.70 -6.02
C GLY A 227 3.46 -13.93 -6.98
N ARG A 228 4.04 -14.61 -7.98
CA ARG A 228 4.89 -13.95 -9.00
C ARG A 228 4.10 -13.05 -9.92
N LEU A 229 2.88 -13.45 -10.26
CA LEU A 229 1.98 -12.64 -11.05
C LEU A 229 1.58 -11.37 -10.30
N ASP A 230 1.25 -11.49 -9.01
CA ASP A 230 0.89 -10.36 -8.16
C ASP A 230 2.07 -9.37 -8.04
N GLU A 231 3.30 -9.85 -7.80
CA GLU A 231 4.50 -9.00 -7.79
C GLU A 231 4.69 -8.23 -9.10
N LEU A 232 4.50 -8.89 -10.24
CA LEU A 232 4.57 -8.25 -11.56
C LEU A 232 3.46 -7.21 -11.74
N LEU A 233 2.23 -7.52 -11.37
CA LEU A 233 1.09 -6.61 -11.51
C LEU A 233 1.20 -5.39 -10.60
N GLU A 234 1.72 -5.56 -9.39
CA GLU A 234 2.01 -4.43 -8.49
C GLU A 234 3.07 -3.51 -9.11
N ALA A 235 4.15 -4.09 -9.66
CA ALA A 235 5.19 -3.32 -10.34
C ALA A 235 4.64 -2.57 -11.57
N VAL A 236 3.85 -3.26 -12.42
CA VAL A 236 3.19 -2.67 -13.59
C VAL A 236 2.20 -1.59 -13.19
N GLY A 237 1.45 -1.80 -12.12
CA GLY A 237 0.54 -0.83 -11.52
C GLY A 237 1.29 0.44 -11.14
N ARG A 238 2.37 0.33 -10.38
CA ARG A 238 3.22 1.49 -9.99
C ARG A 238 3.80 2.22 -11.20
N ALA A 239 4.29 1.49 -12.21
CA ALA A 239 4.85 2.08 -13.42
C ALA A 239 3.80 2.80 -14.30
N GLY A 240 2.60 2.22 -14.43
CA GLY A 240 1.53 2.74 -15.27
C GLY A 240 0.64 3.80 -14.61
N GLY A 241 0.50 3.74 -13.29
CA GLY A 241 -0.30 4.64 -12.48
C GLY A 241 -1.72 4.86 -13.02
N GLN A 242 -2.16 6.12 -13.00
CA GLN A 242 -3.51 6.51 -13.43
C GLN A 242 -3.80 6.17 -14.90
N ALA A 243 -2.80 6.28 -15.78
CA ALA A 243 -2.99 6.03 -17.21
C ALA A 243 -3.34 4.56 -17.49
N LEU A 244 -2.73 3.64 -16.74
CA LEU A 244 -3.04 2.21 -16.82
C LEU A 244 -4.44 1.91 -16.26
N PHE A 245 -4.80 2.51 -15.13
CA PHE A 245 -6.16 2.39 -14.58
C PHE A 245 -7.22 2.86 -15.60
N ASP A 246 -7.01 4.01 -16.24
CA ASP A 246 -7.94 4.52 -17.25
C ASP A 246 -8.02 3.63 -18.49
N ALA A 247 -6.91 2.97 -18.88
CA ALA A 247 -6.89 2.00 -19.96
C ALA A 247 -7.70 0.74 -19.62
N ALA A 248 -7.52 0.21 -18.41
CA ALA A 248 -8.27 -0.94 -17.89
C ALA A 248 -9.78 -0.63 -17.78
N ARG A 249 -10.13 0.54 -17.26
CA ARG A 249 -11.51 1.03 -17.17
C ARG A 249 -12.17 1.10 -18.55
N ARG A 250 -11.53 1.77 -19.52
CA ARG A 250 -12.06 1.86 -20.90
C ARG A 250 -12.20 0.49 -21.56
N TYR A 251 -11.29 -0.44 -21.28
CA TYR A 251 -11.41 -1.80 -21.77
C TYR A 251 -12.66 -2.48 -21.20
N LEU A 252 -12.85 -2.48 -19.88
CA LEU A 252 -14.04 -3.05 -19.23
C LEU A 252 -15.34 -2.41 -19.70
N GLU A 253 -15.39 -1.09 -19.85
CA GLU A 253 -16.55 -0.36 -20.36
C GLU A 253 -16.91 -0.84 -21.78
N ARG A 254 -15.92 -0.99 -22.69
CA ARG A 254 -16.14 -1.52 -24.04
C ARG A 254 -16.59 -2.98 -24.04
N GLU A 255 -16.00 -3.83 -23.20
CA GLU A 255 -16.40 -5.23 -23.08
C GLU A 255 -17.84 -5.37 -22.55
N ALA A 256 -18.26 -4.46 -21.67
CA ALA A 256 -19.63 -4.37 -21.19
C ALA A 256 -20.60 -3.89 -22.28
N GLU A 257 -20.22 -2.87 -23.06
CA GLU A 257 -21.00 -2.40 -24.21
C GLU A 257 -21.16 -3.49 -25.29
N ALA A 258 -20.12 -4.32 -25.49
CA ALA A 258 -20.15 -5.46 -26.40
C ALA A 258 -20.95 -6.66 -25.85
N GLY A 259 -21.43 -6.60 -24.60
CA GLY A 259 -22.16 -7.69 -23.94
C GLY A 259 -21.30 -8.90 -23.56
N ARG A 260 -19.96 -8.77 -23.58
CA ARG A 260 -19.02 -9.83 -23.18
C ARG A 260 -18.82 -9.87 -21.66
N VAL A 261 -18.99 -8.74 -20.99
CA VAL A 261 -19.00 -8.62 -19.53
C VAL A 261 -20.35 -8.05 -19.09
N PRO A 262 -21.02 -8.58 -18.05
CA PRO A 262 -22.22 -7.94 -17.52
C PRO A 262 -21.93 -6.51 -17.05
N ARG A 263 -22.74 -5.53 -17.50
CA ARG A 263 -22.53 -4.11 -17.20
C ARG A 263 -22.40 -3.84 -15.69
N GLU A 264 -23.26 -4.45 -14.88
CA GLU A 264 -23.23 -4.32 -13.42
C GLU A 264 -21.92 -4.84 -12.81
N ALA A 265 -21.34 -5.90 -13.37
CA ALA A 265 -20.06 -6.44 -12.92
C ALA A 265 -18.91 -5.48 -13.25
N ALA A 266 -18.87 -4.95 -14.48
CA ALA A 266 -17.88 -3.94 -14.87
C ALA A 266 -17.95 -2.68 -13.99
N GLU A 267 -19.16 -2.14 -13.76
CA GLU A 267 -19.38 -0.98 -12.90
C GLU A 267 -18.95 -1.26 -11.44
N THR A 268 -19.21 -2.46 -10.94
CA THR A 268 -18.77 -2.89 -9.59
C THR A 268 -17.25 -2.94 -9.49
N LEU A 269 -16.56 -3.59 -10.43
CA LEU A 269 -15.10 -3.69 -10.43
C LEU A 269 -14.44 -2.30 -10.47
N ILE A 270 -14.92 -1.42 -11.36
CA ILE A 270 -14.42 -0.05 -11.50
C ILE A 270 -14.64 0.74 -10.22
N SER A 271 -15.83 0.62 -9.61
CA SER A 271 -16.19 1.31 -8.37
C SER A 271 -15.31 0.87 -7.19
N VAL A 272 -15.14 -0.44 -7.00
CA VAL A 272 -14.29 -1.01 -5.94
C VAL A 272 -12.84 -0.53 -6.10
N ALA A 273 -12.29 -0.62 -7.31
CA ALA A 273 -10.93 -0.15 -7.56
C ALA A 273 -10.81 1.36 -7.32
N SER A 274 -11.78 2.18 -7.72
CA SER A 274 -11.74 3.65 -7.58
C SER A 274 -11.65 4.16 -6.13
N ILE A 275 -11.96 3.33 -5.14
CA ILE A 275 -11.84 3.68 -3.71
C ILE A 275 -10.37 3.69 -3.27
N VAL A 276 -9.48 2.99 -3.98
CA VAL A 276 -8.04 2.98 -3.70
C VAL A 276 -7.46 4.34 -4.10
N PRO A 277 -6.77 5.07 -3.21
CA PRO A 277 -6.25 6.41 -3.49
C PRO A 277 -5.02 6.37 -4.39
N ASP A 278 -4.10 5.44 -4.16
CA ASP A 278 -2.88 5.32 -4.96
C ASP A 278 -3.24 4.86 -6.39
N PRO A 279 -2.83 5.61 -7.44
CA PRO A 279 -3.17 5.27 -8.82
C PRO A 279 -2.57 3.94 -9.28
N GLY A 280 -1.41 3.54 -8.76
CA GLY A 280 -0.78 2.29 -9.13
C GLY A 280 -1.47 1.09 -8.49
N GLU A 281 -1.79 1.19 -7.20
CA GLU A 281 -2.60 0.19 -6.49
C GLU A 281 -4.00 0.06 -7.09
N ARG A 282 -4.60 1.17 -7.59
CA ARG A 282 -5.85 1.15 -8.36
C ARG A 282 -5.77 0.29 -9.60
N ALA A 283 -4.74 0.53 -10.41
CA ALA A 283 -4.52 -0.22 -11.65
C ALA A 283 -4.29 -1.71 -11.35
N TYR A 284 -3.42 -2.01 -10.39
CA TYR A 284 -3.20 -3.37 -9.88
C TYR A 284 -4.51 -4.04 -9.46
N SER A 285 -5.27 -3.38 -8.57
CA SER A 285 -6.50 -3.92 -8.00
C SER A 285 -7.53 -4.23 -9.08
N LEU A 286 -7.70 -3.33 -10.05
CA LEU A 286 -8.65 -3.53 -11.15
C LEU A 286 -8.23 -4.70 -12.05
N ILE A 287 -6.97 -4.74 -12.49
CA ILE A 287 -6.46 -5.79 -13.40
C ILE A 287 -6.48 -7.16 -12.70
N SER A 288 -6.10 -7.22 -11.42
CA SER A 288 -6.18 -8.44 -10.62
C SER A 288 -7.62 -8.97 -10.53
N GLN A 289 -8.59 -8.09 -10.23
CA GLN A 289 -9.99 -8.49 -10.15
C GLN A 289 -10.56 -8.96 -11.50
N MET A 290 -10.12 -8.36 -12.61
CA MET A 290 -10.49 -8.81 -13.96
C MET A 290 -9.98 -10.23 -14.23
N LEU A 291 -8.72 -10.52 -13.87
CA LEU A 291 -8.13 -11.85 -14.02
C LEU A 291 -8.89 -12.88 -13.17
N ASP A 292 -9.20 -12.55 -11.92
CA ASP A 292 -9.92 -13.45 -11.00
C ASP A 292 -11.36 -13.73 -11.47
N ALA A 293 -12.00 -12.75 -12.11
CA ALA A 293 -13.32 -12.90 -12.70
C ALA A 293 -13.31 -13.65 -14.04
N GLY A 294 -12.14 -13.88 -14.64
CA GLY A 294 -12.00 -14.56 -15.93
C GLY A 294 -12.53 -13.75 -17.12
N PHE A 295 -12.58 -12.43 -16.99
CA PHE A 295 -12.92 -11.50 -18.08
C PHE A 295 -11.81 -11.40 -19.12
#